data_AF-A0A1E1J2I2-F1
#
_entry.id   AF-A0A1E1J2I2-F1
#
_cell.length_a   1.000
_cell.length_b   1.000
_cell.length_c   1.000
_cell.angle_alpha   90.00
_cell.angle_beta   90.00
_cell.angle_gamma   90.00
#
_symmetry.space_group_name_H-M   'P 1'
#
loop_
_entity.id
_entity.type
_entity.pdbx_description
1 polymer ?
#
loop_
_entity_poly.entity_id
_entity_poly.type
_entity_poly.pdbx_seq_one_letter_code
_entity_poly.pdbx_strand_id
1 'polypeptide(L)'
;MASLAALEKEVADLKRIRVFNETVRTGVERILASLPLPDEKDAATKVRILLLRSQAMLLLPRVSREAEKDLNSALKLQPGSATTWVELSECLLRRNAFKEACEALDNALRVNPAHTEALCKYSQIQRNRCGEEGVTPEQRKVYLEDAVAKARAAVSTNVDDPDAWNTLALSLLSKVTLEGMTFDGVRKALAAMQQAQRKCPEDPDVPYNKAVLESLLGHFGAAAMDYWKAHSLDNERLRGTRHLSEENAKVLLRAQSRMKTSNSIGKRDFKKICTRIEQTNRKYTQNTSAKVVGVVDIITEPAMQPVALLVSDDKENFGLLLLHEVRATHFKIGDVIAYPVATPVEVITHNVVACPGVEAEPLNLTLTHAYPNPRAILVNGQPLPSSAHVPLQMTSRLFA
;
A
#
# COMPACT_ATOMS: atom_id res chain seq x y z
N MET A 1 -3.83 -28.83 34.80
CA MET A 1 -3.19 -28.51 33.51
C MET A 1 -4.29 -28.32 32.48
N ALA A 2 -4.18 -27.31 31.61
CA ALA A 2 -5.09 -27.20 30.46
C ALA A 2 -4.84 -28.36 29.48
N SER A 3 -5.88 -28.83 28.80
CA SER A 3 -5.71 -29.83 27.75
C SER A 3 -5.05 -29.21 26.51
N LEU A 4 -4.35 -30.01 25.69
CA LEU A 4 -3.75 -29.51 24.45
C LEU A 4 -4.80 -28.87 23.52
N ALA A 5 -6.00 -29.45 23.43
CA ALA A 5 -7.09 -28.88 22.64
C ALA A 5 -7.53 -27.49 23.14
N ALA A 6 -7.51 -27.25 24.45
CA ALA A 6 -7.83 -25.95 25.01
C ALA A 6 -6.74 -24.92 24.67
N LEU A 7 -5.47 -25.31 24.74
CA LEU A 7 -4.34 -24.44 24.38
C LEU A 7 -4.29 -24.14 22.88
N GLU A 8 -4.58 -25.13 22.03
CA GLU A 8 -4.68 -24.95 20.56
C GLU A 8 -5.78 -23.94 20.22
N LYS A 9 -6.93 -24.03 20.87
CA LYS A 9 -8.01 -23.04 20.72
C LYS A 9 -7.56 -21.66 21.18
N GLU A 10 -6.88 -21.56 22.32
CA GLU A 10 -6.37 -20.29 22.83
C GLU A 10 -5.38 -19.65 21.84
N VAL A 11 -4.42 -20.41 21.29
CA VAL A 11 -3.52 -19.91 20.25
C VAL A 11 -4.27 -19.46 19.01
N ALA A 12 -5.30 -20.19 18.57
CA ALA A 12 -6.11 -19.79 17.43
C ALA A 12 -6.88 -18.49 17.69
N ASP A 13 -7.41 -18.30 18.89
CA ASP A 13 -8.08 -17.06 19.30
C ASP A 13 -7.09 -15.89 19.39
N LEU A 14 -5.87 -16.12 19.90
CA LEU A 14 -4.81 -15.11 19.89
C LEU A 14 -4.34 -14.76 18.47
N LYS A 15 -4.24 -15.74 17.55
CA LYS A 15 -3.91 -15.51 16.12
C LYS A 15 -4.94 -14.61 15.42
N ARG A 16 -6.21 -14.63 15.85
CA ARG A 16 -7.25 -13.72 15.33
C ARG A 16 -7.05 -12.29 15.79
N ILE A 17 -6.34 -12.08 16.89
CA ILE A 17 -5.88 -10.75 17.28
C ILE A 17 -4.71 -10.39 16.35
N ARG A 18 -5.03 -9.74 15.22
CA ARG A 18 -4.06 -9.28 14.21
C ARG A 18 -3.03 -8.27 14.76
N VAL A 19 -3.22 -7.81 16.00
CA VAL A 19 -2.38 -6.81 16.69
C VAL A 19 -1.67 -7.45 17.89
N PHE A 20 -0.34 -7.36 17.94
CA PHE A 20 0.39 -7.73 19.16
C PHE A 20 0.11 -6.69 20.26
N ASN A 21 -0.50 -7.14 21.35
CA ASN A 21 -0.83 -6.32 22.51
C ASN A 21 -0.63 -7.12 23.80
N GLU A 22 -0.99 -6.52 24.94
CA GLU A 22 -0.86 -7.13 26.26
C GLU A 22 -1.66 -8.45 26.41
N THR A 23 -2.80 -8.56 25.71
CA THR A 23 -3.62 -9.78 25.68
C THR A 23 -2.86 -10.90 24.97
N VAL A 24 -2.23 -10.61 23.83
CA VAL A 24 -1.39 -11.58 23.09
C VAL A 24 -0.18 -11.98 23.93
N ARG A 25 0.51 -11.01 24.53
CA ARG A 25 1.71 -11.26 25.36
C ARG A 25 1.40 -12.20 26.53
N THR A 26 0.43 -11.83 27.36
CA THR A 26 0.06 -12.61 28.56
C THR A 26 -0.56 -13.96 28.20
N GLY A 27 -1.33 -14.03 27.10
CA GLY A 27 -1.84 -15.28 26.55
C GLY A 27 -0.73 -16.25 26.17
N VAL A 28 0.27 -15.78 25.40
CA VAL A 28 1.44 -16.59 25.03
C VAL A 28 2.22 -17.05 26.26
N GLU A 29 2.51 -16.17 27.22
CA GLU A 29 3.22 -16.52 28.46
C GLU A 29 2.50 -17.65 29.22
N ARG A 30 1.17 -17.56 29.34
CA ARG A 30 0.33 -18.59 29.97
C ARG A 30 0.35 -19.91 29.20
N ILE A 31 0.25 -19.88 27.86
CA ILE A 31 0.31 -21.08 27.04
C ILE A 31 1.65 -21.79 27.25
N LEU A 32 2.76 -21.05 27.12
CA LEU A 32 4.09 -21.60 27.27
C LEU A 32 4.34 -22.20 28.66
N ALA A 33 3.82 -21.57 29.72
CA ALA A 33 3.90 -22.10 31.08
C ALA A 33 3.01 -23.34 31.32
N SER A 34 1.99 -23.55 30.49
CA SER A 34 1.02 -24.64 30.64
C SER A 34 1.33 -25.86 29.78
N LEU A 35 2.32 -25.78 28.90
CA LEU A 35 2.70 -26.87 28.01
C LEU A 35 3.33 -28.04 28.78
N PRO A 36 2.99 -29.29 28.44
CA PRO A 36 3.67 -30.47 29.00
C PRO A 36 5.12 -30.55 28.51
N LEU A 37 5.97 -31.25 29.28
CA LEU A 37 7.38 -31.43 28.93
C LEU A 37 7.56 -32.21 27.61
N PRO A 38 8.62 -31.94 26.82
CA PRO A 38 8.83 -32.56 25.50
C PRO A 38 9.15 -34.07 25.49
N ASP A 39 9.25 -34.70 26.66
CA ASP A 39 9.59 -36.13 26.83
C ASP A 39 8.40 -37.07 26.52
N GLU A 40 7.38 -36.54 25.85
CA GLU A 40 6.23 -37.28 25.33
C GLU A 40 6.70 -38.40 24.39
N LYS A 41 6.21 -39.62 24.66
CA LYS A 41 6.55 -40.83 23.90
C LYS A 41 5.65 -41.00 22.68
N ASP A 42 4.41 -40.52 22.75
CA ASP A 42 3.51 -40.54 21.60
C ASP A 42 3.92 -39.50 20.55
N ALA A 43 4.27 -39.96 19.35
CA ALA A 43 4.78 -39.09 18.29
C ALA A 43 3.75 -38.03 17.85
N ALA A 44 2.47 -38.38 17.80
CA ALA A 44 1.40 -37.45 17.38
C ALA A 44 1.20 -36.34 18.42
N THR A 45 1.13 -36.69 19.70
CA THR A 45 1.03 -35.73 20.81
C THR A 45 2.28 -34.86 20.89
N LYS A 46 3.47 -35.44 20.68
CA LYS A 46 4.74 -34.70 20.61
C LYS A 46 4.73 -33.66 19.50
N VAL A 47 4.27 -34.01 18.29
CA VAL A 47 4.14 -33.05 17.18
C VAL A 47 3.21 -31.90 17.58
N ARG A 48 2.04 -32.19 18.18
CA ARG A 48 1.11 -31.15 18.63
C ARG A 48 1.74 -30.19 19.65
N ILE A 49 2.49 -30.71 20.62
CA ILE A 49 3.20 -29.88 21.61
C ILE A 49 4.23 -28.97 20.93
N LEU A 50 5.04 -29.52 20.00
CA LEU A 50 6.04 -28.76 19.26
C LEU A 50 5.39 -27.63 18.44
N LEU A 51 4.34 -27.94 17.69
CA LEU A 51 3.60 -26.97 16.88
C LEU A 51 2.96 -25.88 17.74
N LEU A 52 2.32 -26.26 18.84
CA LEU A 52 1.66 -25.33 19.73
C LEU A 52 2.68 -24.35 20.36
N ARG A 53 3.85 -24.87 20.77
CA ARG A 53 4.93 -24.05 21.31
C ARG A 53 5.49 -23.10 20.26
N SER A 54 5.77 -23.58 19.05
CA SER A 54 6.28 -22.73 17.97
C SER A 54 5.27 -21.67 17.55
N GLN A 55 3.99 -22.01 17.46
CA GLN A 55 2.92 -21.08 17.13
C GLN A 55 2.78 -19.97 18.17
N ALA A 56 2.79 -20.32 19.46
CA ALA A 56 2.75 -19.34 20.54
C ALA A 56 3.97 -18.41 20.49
N MET A 57 5.17 -18.95 20.25
CA MET A 57 6.39 -18.13 20.10
C MET A 57 6.34 -17.22 18.87
N LEU A 58 5.74 -17.65 17.76
CA LEU A 58 5.58 -16.83 16.54
C LEU A 58 4.58 -15.68 16.72
N LEU A 59 3.75 -15.68 17.76
CA LEU A 59 2.93 -14.51 18.11
C LEU A 59 3.73 -13.40 18.80
N LEU A 60 4.95 -13.70 19.26
CA LEU A 60 5.83 -12.69 19.87
C LEU A 60 6.63 -11.93 18.79
N PRO A 61 6.98 -10.65 19.02
CA PRO A 61 7.78 -9.87 18.08
C PRO A 61 9.22 -10.39 17.89
N ARG A 62 9.74 -11.13 18.88
CA ARG A 62 11.12 -11.60 18.87
C ARG A 62 11.25 -12.89 18.08
N VAL A 63 12.28 -12.93 17.22
CA VAL A 63 12.69 -14.14 16.51
C VAL A 63 13.05 -15.24 17.51
N SER A 64 12.35 -16.38 17.45
CA SER A 64 12.63 -17.54 18.30
C SER A 64 13.34 -18.65 17.52
N ARG A 65 14.62 -18.88 17.83
CA ARG A 65 15.36 -20.06 17.32
C ARG A 65 14.77 -21.37 17.84
N GLU A 66 14.08 -21.34 18.99
CA GLU A 66 13.40 -22.50 19.54
C GLU A 66 12.18 -22.88 18.71
N ALA A 67 11.40 -21.89 18.24
CA ALA A 67 10.29 -22.14 17.34
C ALA A 67 10.74 -22.83 16.04
N GLU A 68 11.85 -22.37 15.45
CA GLU A 68 12.44 -23.02 14.28
C GLU A 68 12.86 -24.48 14.55
N LYS A 69 13.49 -24.73 15.71
CA LYS A 69 13.91 -26.07 16.11
C LYS A 69 12.70 -26.99 16.30
N ASP A 70 11.62 -26.47 16.87
CA ASP A 70 10.38 -27.22 17.09
C ASP A 70 9.70 -27.56 15.78
N LEU A 71 9.59 -26.60 14.86
CA LEU A 71 9.03 -26.80 13.52
C LEU A 71 9.83 -27.83 12.72
N ASN A 72 11.16 -27.74 12.74
CA ASN A 72 12.01 -28.75 12.11
C ASN A 72 11.85 -30.14 12.75
N SER A 73 11.68 -30.21 14.07
CA SER A 73 11.46 -31.48 14.77
C SER A 73 10.09 -32.07 14.45
N ALA A 74 9.06 -31.22 14.35
CA ALA A 74 7.72 -31.61 13.93
C ALA A 74 7.74 -32.15 12.49
N LEU A 75 8.44 -31.49 11.56
CA LEU A 75 8.56 -31.93 10.16
C LEU A 75 9.32 -33.26 9.99
N LYS A 76 10.28 -33.57 10.87
CA LYS A 76 10.93 -34.90 10.87
C LYS A 76 9.97 -36.02 11.27
N LEU A 77 9.03 -35.74 12.18
CA LEU A 77 8.03 -36.69 12.63
C LEU A 77 6.83 -36.76 11.67
N GLN A 78 6.48 -35.63 11.04
CA GLN A 78 5.35 -35.49 10.13
C GLN A 78 5.70 -34.56 8.94
N PRO A 79 6.35 -35.08 7.88
CA PRO A 79 6.81 -34.26 6.76
C PRO A 79 5.68 -33.77 5.83
N GLY A 80 4.50 -34.41 5.88
CA GLY A 80 3.36 -34.14 5.01
C GLY A 80 2.46 -32.98 5.44
N SER A 81 2.93 -32.06 6.29
CA SER A 81 2.15 -30.92 6.75
C SER A 81 2.56 -29.62 6.04
N ALA A 82 1.75 -29.19 5.07
CA ALA A 82 1.98 -27.93 4.35
C ALA A 82 1.96 -26.72 5.31
N THR A 83 1.05 -26.70 6.27
CA THR A 83 0.94 -25.63 7.27
C THR A 83 2.21 -25.52 8.13
N THR A 84 2.82 -26.65 8.52
CA THR A 84 4.08 -26.62 9.29
C THR A 84 5.23 -26.05 8.47
N TRP A 85 5.29 -26.35 7.17
CA TRP A 85 6.26 -25.73 6.26
C TRP A 85 6.04 -24.21 6.12
N VAL A 86 4.78 -23.75 6.08
CA VAL A 86 4.45 -22.32 6.08
C VAL A 86 4.93 -21.65 7.37
N GLU A 87 4.66 -22.24 8.53
CA GLU A 87 5.13 -21.71 9.82
C GLU A 87 6.66 -21.66 9.92
N LEU A 88 7.36 -22.65 9.34
CA LEU A 88 8.82 -22.61 9.24
C LEU A 88 9.29 -21.44 8.36
N SER A 89 8.63 -21.21 7.22
CA SER A 89 8.96 -20.09 6.34
C SER A 89 8.78 -18.73 7.02
N GLU A 90 7.76 -18.57 7.87
CA GLU A 90 7.54 -17.35 8.66
C GLU A 90 8.69 -17.12 9.64
N CYS A 91 9.16 -18.18 10.30
CA CYS A 91 10.31 -18.11 11.20
C CYS A 91 11.60 -17.70 10.47
N LEU A 92 11.84 -18.28 9.29
CA LEU A 92 12.99 -17.97 8.45
C LEU A 92 12.91 -16.56 7.85
N LEU A 93 11.72 -16.12 7.44
CA LEU A 93 11.46 -14.76 6.98
C LEU A 93 11.83 -13.73 8.05
N ARG A 94 11.42 -13.94 9.31
CA ARG A 94 11.77 -13.04 10.42
C ARG A 94 13.27 -13.02 10.74
N ARG A 95 14.02 -14.02 10.27
CA ARG A 95 15.50 -14.07 10.33
C ARG A 95 16.17 -13.47 9.10
N ASN A 96 15.42 -12.96 8.13
CA ASN A 96 15.90 -12.56 6.80
C ASN A 96 16.59 -13.70 6.03
N ALA A 97 16.30 -14.96 6.37
CA ALA A 97 16.79 -16.15 5.68
C ALA A 97 15.88 -16.46 4.48
N PHE A 98 15.87 -15.55 3.49
CA PHE A 98 14.85 -15.53 2.45
C PHE A 98 14.90 -16.75 1.52
N LYS A 99 16.10 -17.28 1.23
CA LYS A 99 16.26 -18.45 0.34
C LYS A 99 15.67 -19.69 1.00
N GLU A 100 16.04 -19.93 2.25
CA GLU A 100 15.55 -21.03 3.07
C GLU A 100 14.03 -20.92 3.30
N ALA A 101 13.51 -19.70 3.46
CA ALA A 101 12.08 -19.45 3.58
C ALA A 101 11.33 -19.82 2.29
N CYS A 102 11.88 -19.50 1.11
CA CYS A 102 11.34 -19.94 -0.17
C CYS A 102 11.39 -21.47 -0.31
N GLU A 103 12.50 -22.12 0.07
CA GLU A 103 12.62 -23.59 0.04
C GLU A 103 11.57 -24.27 0.93
N ALA A 104 11.32 -23.72 2.12
CA ALA A 104 10.25 -24.20 3.00
C ALA A 104 8.88 -24.08 2.31
N LEU A 105 8.60 -22.98 1.62
CA LEU A 105 7.34 -22.80 0.90
C LEU A 105 7.22 -23.66 -0.36
N ASP A 106 8.32 -23.94 -1.06
CA ASP A 106 8.34 -24.91 -2.15
C ASP A 106 7.96 -26.31 -1.64
N ASN A 107 8.44 -26.69 -0.44
CA ASN A 107 8.01 -27.92 0.22
C ASN A 107 6.52 -27.86 0.62
N ALA A 108 6.03 -26.74 1.15
CA ALA A 108 4.61 -26.55 1.47
C ALA A 108 3.73 -26.74 0.22
N LEU A 109 4.10 -26.13 -0.90
CA LEU A 109 3.38 -26.19 -2.17
C LEU A 109 3.53 -27.53 -2.88
N ARG A 110 4.60 -28.30 -2.62
CA ARG A 110 4.70 -29.69 -3.07
C ARG A 110 3.71 -30.59 -2.33
N VAL A 111 3.50 -30.35 -1.04
CA VAL A 111 2.50 -31.07 -0.22
C VAL A 111 1.08 -30.67 -0.60
N ASN A 112 0.82 -29.36 -0.74
CA ASN A 112 -0.46 -28.83 -1.17
C ASN A 112 -0.25 -27.64 -2.15
N PRO A 113 -0.37 -27.87 -3.46
CA PRO A 113 -0.20 -26.82 -4.47
C PRO A 113 -1.19 -25.65 -4.36
N ALA A 114 -2.33 -25.89 -3.71
CA ALA A 114 -3.42 -24.94 -3.51
C ALA A 114 -3.47 -24.45 -2.04
N HIS A 115 -2.31 -24.30 -1.39
CA HIS A 115 -2.26 -23.74 -0.03
C HIS A 115 -2.19 -22.21 -0.08
N THR A 116 -3.33 -21.52 0.08
CA THR A 116 -3.44 -20.06 -0.05
C THR A 116 -2.42 -19.29 0.79
N GLU A 117 -2.29 -19.62 2.08
CA GLU A 117 -1.34 -18.95 2.97
C GLU A 117 0.13 -19.11 2.51
N ALA A 118 0.48 -20.27 1.94
CA ALA A 118 1.83 -20.52 1.44
C ALA A 118 2.12 -19.62 0.24
N LEU A 119 1.17 -19.49 -0.68
CA LEU A 119 1.26 -18.59 -1.83
C LEU A 119 1.36 -17.12 -1.40
N CYS A 120 0.58 -16.71 -0.39
CA CYS A 120 0.66 -15.36 0.17
C CYS A 120 2.04 -15.08 0.79
N LYS A 121 2.55 -16.00 1.63
CA LYS A 121 3.88 -15.88 2.25
C LYS A 121 5.00 -15.90 1.21
N TYR A 122 4.86 -16.69 0.15
CA TYR A 122 5.84 -16.74 -0.93
C TYR A 122 5.94 -15.39 -1.64
N SER A 123 4.78 -14.83 -1.99
CA SER A 123 4.70 -13.48 -2.56
C SER A 123 5.30 -12.44 -1.61
N GLN A 124 5.04 -12.56 -0.30
CA GLN A 124 5.61 -11.69 0.72
C GLN A 124 7.15 -11.78 0.75
N ILE A 125 7.72 -12.97 0.69
CA ILE A 125 9.16 -13.13 0.72
C ILE A 125 9.77 -12.55 -0.56
N GLN A 126 9.20 -12.84 -1.74
CA GLN A 126 9.77 -12.35 -2.99
C GLN A 126 9.85 -10.82 -3.10
N ARG A 127 8.85 -10.05 -2.63
CA ARG A 127 9.04 -8.56 -2.62
C ARG A 127 10.07 -8.13 -1.56
N ASN A 128 10.18 -8.79 -0.41
CA ASN A 128 11.21 -8.47 0.59
C ASN A 128 12.62 -8.72 0.04
N ARG A 129 12.79 -9.77 -0.78
CA ARG A 129 14.04 -10.09 -1.47
C ARG A 129 14.52 -9.00 -2.42
N CYS A 130 13.66 -8.07 -2.83
CA CYS A 130 14.09 -6.92 -3.62
C CYS A 130 15.03 -5.97 -2.86
N GLY A 131 14.98 -5.99 -1.52
CA GLY A 131 15.86 -5.22 -0.64
C GLY A 131 17.11 -5.97 -0.18
N GLU A 132 17.36 -7.20 -0.63
CA GLU A 132 18.60 -7.93 -0.32
C GLU A 132 19.82 -7.22 -0.92
N GLU A 133 20.95 -7.26 -0.20
CA GLU A 133 22.22 -6.72 -0.67
C GLU A 133 22.68 -7.43 -1.94
N GLY A 134 23.17 -6.66 -2.92
CA GLY A 134 23.69 -7.20 -4.18
C GLY A 134 22.62 -7.61 -5.21
N VAL A 135 21.33 -7.44 -4.93
CA VAL A 135 20.26 -7.75 -5.90
C VAL A 135 20.23 -6.72 -7.03
N THR A 136 20.31 -7.19 -8.28
CA THR A 136 20.29 -6.34 -9.48
C THR A 136 18.86 -5.88 -9.83
N PRO A 137 18.69 -4.82 -10.64
CA PRO A 137 17.38 -4.42 -11.14
C PRO A 137 16.63 -5.55 -11.87
N GLU A 138 17.34 -6.39 -12.63
CA GLU A 138 16.76 -7.52 -13.37
C GLU A 138 16.26 -8.60 -12.41
N GLN A 139 17.03 -8.89 -11.35
CA GLN A 139 16.61 -9.83 -10.31
C GLN A 139 15.39 -9.31 -9.54
N ARG A 140 15.34 -8.01 -9.20
CA ARG A 140 14.16 -7.39 -8.60
C ARG A 140 12.93 -7.58 -9.48
N LYS A 141 13.06 -7.39 -10.79
CA LYS A 141 11.96 -7.61 -11.74
C LYS A 141 11.45 -9.05 -11.70
N VAL A 142 12.36 -10.03 -11.74
CA VAL A 142 12.00 -11.46 -11.64
C VAL A 142 11.30 -11.77 -10.32
N TYR A 143 11.80 -11.26 -9.19
CA TYR A 143 11.16 -11.47 -7.89
C TYR A 143 9.75 -10.87 -7.83
N LEU A 144 9.55 -9.66 -8.36
CA LEU A 144 8.22 -9.02 -8.37
C LEU A 144 7.26 -9.68 -9.36
N GLU A 145 7.74 -10.21 -10.47
CA GLU A 145 6.94 -11.03 -11.39
C GLU A 145 6.46 -12.32 -10.71
N ASP A 146 7.36 -13.03 -10.01
CA ASP A 146 6.98 -14.22 -9.24
C ASP A 146 6.04 -13.85 -8.09
N ALA A 147 6.29 -12.76 -7.36
CA ALA A 147 5.39 -12.30 -6.30
C ALA A 147 3.96 -12.07 -6.81
N VAL A 148 3.80 -11.33 -7.92
CA VAL A 148 2.48 -11.11 -8.53
C VAL A 148 1.86 -12.44 -8.99
N ALA A 149 2.64 -13.38 -9.53
CA ALA A 149 2.14 -14.69 -9.93
C ALA A 149 1.62 -15.51 -8.73
N LYS A 150 2.40 -15.59 -7.63
CA LYS A 150 1.98 -16.27 -6.39
C LYS A 150 0.75 -15.62 -5.78
N ALA A 151 0.69 -14.29 -5.72
CA ALA A 151 -0.47 -13.58 -5.19
C ALA A 151 -1.74 -13.82 -6.03
N ARG A 152 -1.63 -13.87 -7.36
CA ARG A 152 -2.75 -14.24 -8.25
C ARG A 152 -3.19 -15.69 -8.03
N ALA A 153 -2.24 -16.60 -7.85
CA ALA A 153 -2.54 -17.99 -7.54
C ALA A 153 -3.25 -18.12 -6.18
N ALA A 154 -2.85 -17.33 -5.17
CA ALA A 154 -3.50 -17.29 -3.86
C ALA A 154 -4.97 -16.88 -3.98
N VAL A 155 -5.23 -15.78 -4.69
CA VAL A 155 -6.60 -15.31 -4.97
C VAL A 155 -7.40 -16.35 -5.76
N SER A 156 -6.79 -16.99 -6.77
CA SER A 156 -7.47 -18.00 -7.59
C SER A 156 -7.84 -19.25 -6.79
N THR A 157 -7.03 -19.57 -5.77
CA THR A 157 -7.25 -20.69 -4.86
C THR A 157 -8.36 -20.40 -3.85
N ASN A 158 -8.38 -19.18 -3.30
CA ASN A 158 -9.43 -18.74 -2.39
C ASN A 158 -9.76 -17.27 -2.63
N VAL A 159 -10.83 -17.02 -3.38
CA VAL A 159 -11.30 -15.66 -3.73
C VAL A 159 -11.93 -14.93 -2.55
N ASP A 160 -12.26 -15.64 -1.47
CA ASP A 160 -12.84 -15.07 -0.25
C ASP A 160 -11.78 -14.70 0.79
N ASP A 161 -10.51 -15.03 0.54
CA ASP A 161 -9.40 -14.72 1.45
C ASP A 161 -8.98 -13.24 1.35
N PRO A 162 -9.17 -12.42 2.40
CA PRO A 162 -8.74 -11.03 2.42
C PRO A 162 -7.22 -10.87 2.32
N ASP A 163 -6.44 -11.79 2.90
CA ASP A 163 -4.98 -11.75 2.92
C ASP A 163 -4.42 -12.01 1.51
N ALA A 164 -5.07 -12.84 0.71
CA ALA A 164 -4.72 -13.06 -0.69
C ALA A 164 -4.91 -11.79 -1.54
N TRP A 165 -6.05 -11.11 -1.38
CA TRP A 165 -6.31 -9.84 -2.07
C TRP A 165 -5.37 -8.72 -1.64
N ASN A 166 -5.10 -8.60 -0.33
CA ASN A 166 -4.11 -7.65 0.20
C ASN A 166 -2.73 -7.94 -0.38
N THR A 167 -2.30 -9.21 -0.38
CA THR A 167 -1.01 -9.61 -0.95
C THR A 167 -0.91 -9.29 -2.44
N LEU A 168 -1.98 -9.48 -3.21
CA LEU A 168 -2.02 -9.10 -4.63
C LEU A 168 -1.87 -7.59 -4.81
N ALA A 169 -2.58 -6.78 -4.01
CA ALA A 169 -2.48 -5.33 -4.06
C ALA A 169 -1.04 -4.85 -3.79
N LEU A 170 -0.40 -5.36 -2.73
CA LEU A 170 0.97 -4.99 -2.37
C LEU A 170 1.98 -5.43 -3.44
N SER A 171 1.79 -6.59 -4.05
CA SER A 171 2.67 -7.09 -5.12
C SER A 171 2.55 -6.29 -6.40
N LEU A 172 1.33 -5.88 -6.76
CA LEU A 172 1.09 -4.97 -7.89
C LEU A 172 1.69 -3.60 -7.63
N LEU A 173 1.56 -3.08 -6.40
CA LEU A 173 2.14 -1.81 -6.01
C LEU A 173 3.67 -1.85 -6.06
N SER A 174 4.32 -2.86 -5.46
CA SER A 174 5.78 -3.00 -5.53
C SER A 174 6.26 -3.09 -6.98
N LYS A 175 5.54 -3.84 -7.84
CA LYS A 175 5.87 -3.94 -9.26
C LYS A 175 5.77 -2.59 -9.97
N VAL A 176 4.70 -1.83 -9.77
CA VAL A 176 4.54 -0.52 -10.44
C VAL A 176 5.59 0.49 -9.96
N THR A 177 5.99 0.44 -8.68
CA THR A 177 7.07 1.30 -8.17
C THR A 177 8.44 0.98 -8.77
N LEU A 178 8.68 -0.29 -9.17
CA LEU A 178 9.92 -0.68 -9.82
C LEU A 178 9.94 -0.30 -11.31
N GLU A 179 8.83 -0.53 -12.01
CA GLU A 179 8.73 -0.35 -13.46
C GLU A 179 8.47 1.12 -13.88
N GLY A 180 8.09 1.96 -12.92
CA GLY A 180 7.69 3.35 -13.12
C GLY A 180 6.20 3.53 -12.83
N MET A 181 5.89 4.52 -12.00
CA MET A 181 4.52 4.79 -11.56
C MET A 181 3.59 5.07 -12.75
N THR A 182 2.52 4.29 -12.86
CA THR A 182 1.46 4.50 -13.85
C THR A 182 0.08 4.48 -13.21
N PHE A 183 -0.81 5.33 -13.71
CA PHE A 183 -2.20 5.41 -13.27
C PHE A 183 -2.90 4.03 -13.28
N ASP A 184 -2.80 3.29 -14.38
CA ASP A 184 -3.43 1.97 -14.49
C ASP A 184 -2.83 0.93 -13.52
N GLY A 185 -1.51 0.98 -13.29
CA GLY A 185 -0.85 0.08 -12.36
C GLY A 185 -1.30 0.29 -10.91
N VAL A 186 -1.37 1.55 -10.44
CA VAL A 186 -1.87 1.86 -9.09
C VAL A 186 -3.37 1.53 -8.98
N ARG A 187 -4.17 1.78 -10.02
CA ARG A 187 -5.60 1.44 -10.06
C ARG A 187 -5.85 -0.06 -9.92
N LYS A 188 -5.02 -0.91 -10.54
CA LYS A 188 -5.08 -2.38 -10.36
C LYS A 188 -4.79 -2.79 -8.92
N ALA A 189 -3.78 -2.18 -8.28
CA ALA A 189 -3.50 -2.41 -6.87
C ALA A 189 -4.67 -1.98 -5.98
N LEU A 190 -5.27 -0.81 -6.25
CA LEU A 190 -6.45 -0.32 -5.52
C LEU A 190 -7.64 -1.27 -5.66
N ALA A 191 -7.91 -1.79 -6.87
CA ALA A 191 -9.00 -2.74 -7.09
C ALA A 191 -8.84 -4.02 -6.26
N ALA A 192 -7.61 -4.56 -6.15
CA ALA A 192 -7.33 -5.71 -5.28
C ALA A 192 -7.54 -5.35 -3.79
N MET A 193 -7.10 -4.18 -3.36
CA MET A 193 -7.30 -3.72 -1.98
C MET A 193 -8.78 -3.48 -1.62
N GLN A 194 -9.58 -3.02 -2.58
CA GLN A 194 -11.04 -2.90 -2.40
C GLN A 194 -11.70 -4.26 -2.19
N GLN A 195 -11.20 -5.33 -2.82
CA GLN A 195 -11.68 -6.69 -2.54
C GLN A 195 -11.30 -7.12 -1.12
N ALA A 196 -10.05 -6.89 -0.69
CA ALA A 196 -9.63 -7.17 0.68
C ALA A 196 -10.54 -6.46 1.70
N GLN A 197 -10.84 -5.17 1.49
CA GLN A 197 -11.71 -4.38 2.37
C GLN A 197 -13.14 -4.93 2.45
N ARG A 198 -13.69 -5.48 1.36
CA ARG A 198 -15.03 -6.09 1.37
C ARG A 198 -15.07 -7.37 2.19
N LYS A 199 -13.96 -8.11 2.25
CA LYS A 199 -13.85 -9.40 2.94
C LYS A 199 -13.50 -9.26 4.42
N CYS A 200 -12.69 -8.26 4.77
CA CYS A 200 -12.25 -8.00 6.15
C CYS A 200 -12.25 -6.49 6.44
N PRO A 201 -13.44 -5.87 6.62
CA PRO A 201 -13.56 -4.44 6.87
C PRO A 201 -13.05 -3.98 8.25
N GLU A 202 -12.85 -4.92 9.18
CA GLU A 202 -12.45 -4.70 10.57
C GLU A 202 -10.93 -4.69 10.80
N ASP A 203 -10.14 -5.23 9.88
CA ASP A 203 -8.68 -5.18 9.99
C ASP A 203 -8.20 -3.74 9.73
N PRO A 204 -7.52 -3.07 10.70
CA PRO A 204 -7.02 -1.70 10.55
C PRO A 204 -5.98 -1.53 9.44
N ASP A 205 -5.28 -2.60 9.05
CA ASP A 205 -4.24 -2.53 8.02
C ASP A 205 -4.84 -2.42 6.61
N VAL A 206 -6.04 -2.96 6.40
CA VAL A 206 -6.74 -2.91 5.12
C VAL A 206 -7.14 -1.47 4.71
N PRO A 207 -7.88 -0.69 5.51
CA PRO A 207 -8.16 0.71 5.16
C PRO A 207 -6.89 1.56 5.15
N TYR A 208 -5.87 1.29 5.99
CA TYR A 208 -4.59 1.99 5.86
C TYR A 208 -3.96 1.76 4.48
N ASN A 209 -3.84 0.50 4.06
CA ASN A 209 -3.19 0.16 2.80
C ASN A 209 -3.98 0.73 1.61
N LYS A 210 -5.32 0.72 1.70
CA LYS A 210 -6.20 1.38 0.74
C LYS A 210 -5.96 2.88 0.69
N ALA A 211 -5.89 3.55 1.84
CA ALA A 211 -5.67 5.00 1.89
C ALA A 211 -4.36 5.43 1.22
N VAL A 212 -3.29 4.62 1.33
CA VAL A 212 -2.04 4.85 0.60
C VAL A 212 -2.26 4.83 -0.92
N LEU A 213 -3.00 3.83 -1.43
CA LEU A 213 -3.31 3.69 -2.86
C LEU A 213 -4.25 4.81 -3.37
N GLU A 214 -5.25 5.17 -2.58
CA GLU A 214 -6.16 6.29 -2.88
C GLU A 214 -5.36 7.62 -2.92
N SER A 215 -4.45 7.84 -1.98
CA SER A 215 -3.59 9.03 -1.94
C SER A 215 -2.68 9.10 -3.17
N LEU A 216 -2.09 7.96 -3.58
CA LEU A 216 -1.29 7.86 -4.81
C LEU A 216 -2.09 8.19 -6.07
N LEU A 217 -3.39 7.90 -6.10
CA LEU A 217 -4.27 8.26 -7.21
C LEU A 217 -4.83 9.68 -7.10
N GLY A 218 -4.42 10.45 -6.09
CA GLY A 218 -4.98 11.77 -5.80
C GLY A 218 -6.44 11.73 -5.35
N HIS A 219 -6.96 10.57 -4.95
CA HIS A 219 -8.30 10.40 -4.38
C HIS A 219 -8.32 10.86 -2.91
N PHE A 220 -7.88 12.09 -2.66
CA PHE A 220 -7.56 12.62 -1.34
C PHE A 220 -8.72 12.50 -0.33
N GLY A 221 -9.96 12.68 -0.77
CA GLY A 221 -11.13 12.52 0.11
C GLY A 221 -11.33 11.08 0.59
N ALA A 222 -11.23 10.11 -0.32
CA ALA A 222 -11.31 8.68 0.04
C ALA A 222 -10.12 8.27 0.92
N ALA A 223 -8.92 8.74 0.57
CA ALA A 223 -7.71 8.52 1.36
C ALA A 223 -7.85 9.05 2.79
N ALA A 224 -8.37 10.27 2.96
CA ALA A 224 -8.66 10.83 4.27
C ALA A 224 -9.60 9.92 5.07
N MET A 225 -10.73 9.52 4.47
CA MET A 225 -11.69 8.68 5.19
C MET A 225 -11.16 7.29 5.54
N ASP A 226 -10.37 6.67 4.67
CA ASP A 226 -9.77 5.37 4.95
C ASP A 226 -8.64 5.47 6.00
N TYR A 227 -7.83 6.54 6.02
CA TYR A 227 -6.86 6.78 7.09
C TYR A 227 -7.56 7.01 8.44
N TRP A 228 -8.65 7.78 8.45
CA TRP A 228 -9.49 7.96 9.63
C TRP A 228 -10.07 6.63 10.11
N LYS A 229 -10.58 5.80 9.20
CA LYS A 229 -11.09 4.46 9.54
C LYS A 229 -9.99 3.61 10.18
N ALA A 230 -8.80 3.58 9.58
CA ALA A 230 -7.65 2.87 10.16
C ALA A 230 -7.29 3.37 11.56
N HIS A 231 -7.31 4.69 11.77
CA HIS A 231 -7.11 5.30 13.09
C HIS A 231 -8.18 4.83 14.10
N SER A 232 -9.45 4.85 13.71
CA SER A 232 -10.56 4.48 14.59
C SER A 232 -10.54 3.00 15.01
N LEU A 233 -9.97 2.14 14.17
CA LEU A 233 -9.84 0.70 14.43
C LEU A 233 -8.63 0.39 15.34
N ASP A 234 -7.53 1.14 15.25
CA ASP A 234 -6.30 0.90 16.01
C ASP A 234 -5.48 2.19 16.20
N ASN A 235 -5.94 3.09 17.07
CA ASN A 235 -5.28 4.38 17.29
C ASN A 235 -3.96 4.29 18.05
N GLU A 236 -3.66 3.17 18.71
CA GLU A 236 -2.41 2.99 19.45
C GLU A 236 -1.23 2.74 18.49
N ARG A 237 -1.35 1.72 17.63
CA ARG A 237 -0.32 1.38 16.64
C ARG A 237 -0.32 2.32 15.45
N LEU A 238 -1.50 2.78 15.02
CA LEU A 238 -1.68 3.66 13.86
C LEU A 238 -1.96 5.11 14.28
N ARG A 239 -1.42 5.58 15.40
CA ARG A 239 -1.60 6.98 15.86
C ARG A 239 -1.31 8.04 14.77
N GLY A 240 -0.35 7.77 13.89
CA GLY A 240 0.04 8.68 12.81
C GLY A 240 -0.98 8.79 11.67
N THR A 241 -1.93 7.87 11.55
CA THR A 241 -2.91 7.89 10.44
C THR A 241 -3.93 9.01 10.58
N ARG A 242 -4.18 9.50 11.81
CA ARG A 242 -4.95 10.72 12.01
C ARG A 242 -4.33 11.91 11.27
N HIS A 243 -3.02 12.12 11.42
CA HIS A 243 -2.31 13.18 10.72
C HIS A 243 -2.36 12.98 9.20
N LEU A 244 -2.17 11.74 8.71
CA LEU A 244 -2.30 11.44 7.27
C LEU A 244 -3.70 11.75 6.74
N SER A 245 -4.74 11.48 7.53
CA SER A 245 -6.11 11.84 7.21
C SER A 245 -6.29 13.35 7.09
N GLU A 246 -5.78 14.10 8.06
CA GLU A 246 -5.80 15.56 8.10
C GLU A 246 -5.10 16.18 6.89
N GLU A 247 -3.91 15.69 6.54
CA GLU A 247 -3.14 16.19 5.39
C GLU A 247 -3.88 16.00 4.07
N ASN A 248 -4.49 14.83 3.85
CA ASN A 248 -5.25 14.57 2.63
C ASN A 248 -6.52 15.48 2.54
N ALA A 249 -7.19 15.76 3.65
CA ALA A 249 -8.31 16.70 3.66
C ALA A 249 -7.86 18.14 3.36
N LYS A 250 -6.73 18.59 3.94
CA LYS A 250 -6.15 19.93 3.70
C LYS A 250 -5.85 20.19 2.22
N VAL A 251 -5.41 19.18 1.47
CA VAL A 251 -5.19 19.30 0.01
C VAL A 251 -6.47 19.78 -0.69
N LEU A 252 -7.62 19.17 -0.37
CA LEU A 252 -8.89 19.52 -0.99
C LEU A 252 -9.44 20.86 -0.54
N LEU A 253 -9.24 21.23 0.72
CA LEU A 253 -9.64 22.53 1.26
C LEU A 253 -8.84 23.67 0.65
N ARG A 254 -7.54 23.45 0.47
CA ARG A 254 -6.68 24.37 -0.27
C ARG A 254 -7.16 24.52 -1.70
N ALA A 255 -7.48 23.43 -2.38
CA ALA A 255 -8.06 23.48 -3.73
C ALA A 255 -9.37 24.28 -3.76
N GLN A 256 -10.34 23.95 -2.90
CA GLN A 256 -11.64 24.63 -2.83
C GLN A 256 -11.47 26.13 -2.52
N SER A 257 -10.61 26.46 -1.57
CA SER A 257 -10.29 27.86 -1.22
C SER A 257 -9.73 28.61 -2.42
N ARG A 258 -8.76 28.04 -3.14
CA ARG A 258 -8.16 28.66 -4.34
C ARG A 258 -9.13 28.82 -5.50
N MET A 259 -10.06 27.89 -5.69
CA MET A 259 -11.11 28.01 -6.71
C MET A 259 -12.12 29.11 -6.38
N LYS A 260 -12.59 29.17 -5.12
CA LYS A 260 -13.49 30.25 -4.65
C LYS A 260 -12.80 31.61 -4.69
N THR A 261 -11.50 31.61 -4.44
CA THR A 261 -10.64 32.79 -4.45
C THR A 261 -9.77 32.85 -5.71
N SER A 262 -10.35 32.72 -6.92
CA SER A 262 -9.66 33.22 -8.13
C SER A 262 -9.27 34.72 -8.03
N ASN A 263 -9.75 35.41 -6.98
CA ASN A 263 -9.27 36.69 -6.45
C ASN A 263 -7.91 36.66 -5.67
N SER A 264 -7.38 35.52 -5.23
CA SER A 264 -6.20 35.41 -4.33
C SER A 264 -4.85 35.35 -5.04
N ILE A 265 -4.79 34.83 -6.27
CA ILE A 265 -3.68 35.11 -7.21
C ILE A 265 -3.77 36.57 -7.68
N GLY A 266 -4.91 37.23 -7.43
CA GLY A 266 -5.29 38.51 -8.00
C GLY A 266 -5.89 38.31 -9.39
N LYS A 267 -7.09 38.85 -9.62
CA LYS A 267 -7.79 38.77 -10.93
C LYS A 267 -6.88 39.10 -12.11
N ARG A 268 -5.95 40.03 -11.91
CA ARG A 268 -4.98 40.47 -12.92
C ARG A 268 -3.99 39.37 -13.28
N ASP A 269 -3.43 38.68 -12.30
CA ASP A 269 -2.43 37.64 -12.56
C ASP A 269 -3.07 36.36 -13.06
N PHE A 270 -4.27 36.00 -12.57
CA PHE A 270 -5.06 34.93 -13.18
C PHE A 270 -5.36 35.21 -14.66
N LYS A 271 -5.79 36.44 -15.00
CA LYS A 271 -5.99 36.84 -16.40
C LYS A 271 -4.72 36.73 -17.26
N LYS A 272 -3.55 37.05 -16.70
CA LYS A 272 -2.25 36.84 -17.40
C LYS A 272 -1.99 35.35 -17.67
N ILE A 273 -2.32 34.47 -16.72
CA ILE A 273 -2.22 33.02 -16.91
C ILE A 273 -3.13 32.58 -18.06
N CYS A 274 -4.42 32.97 -18.06
CA CYS A 274 -5.36 32.66 -19.14
C CYS A 274 -4.84 33.14 -20.51
N THR A 275 -4.32 34.37 -20.59
CA THR A 275 -3.73 34.89 -21.85
C THR A 275 -2.55 34.03 -22.33
N ARG A 276 -1.69 33.56 -21.42
CA ARG A 276 -0.57 32.67 -21.77
C ARG A 276 -1.04 31.27 -22.18
N ILE A 277 -2.11 30.75 -21.56
CA ILE A 277 -2.75 29.50 -21.97
C ILE A 277 -3.27 29.64 -23.40
N GLU A 278 -4.06 30.67 -23.71
CA GLU A 278 -4.61 30.91 -25.05
C GLU A 278 -3.51 31.01 -26.12
N GLN A 279 -2.45 31.79 -25.85
CA GLN A 279 -1.30 31.92 -26.76
C GLN A 279 -0.62 30.57 -27.02
N THR A 280 -0.50 29.75 -25.97
CA THR A 280 0.11 28.42 -26.04
C THR A 280 -0.81 27.45 -26.78
N ASN A 281 -2.12 27.48 -26.49
CA ASN A 281 -3.14 26.71 -27.19
C ASN A 281 -3.07 26.96 -28.70
N ARG A 282 -2.96 28.22 -29.14
CA ARG A 282 -2.82 28.58 -30.57
C ARG A 282 -1.62 27.92 -31.25
N LYS A 283 -0.51 27.72 -30.53
CA LYS A 283 0.68 27.01 -31.05
C LYS A 283 0.42 25.52 -31.22
N TYR A 284 -0.39 24.92 -30.34
CA TYR A 284 -0.71 23.49 -30.39
C TYR A 284 -1.96 23.15 -31.23
N THR A 285 -2.83 24.12 -31.53
CA THR A 285 -4.03 23.90 -32.38
C THR A 285 -3.68 23.58 -33.82
N GLN A 286 -2.45 23.86 -34.27
CA GLN A 286 -1.95 23.45 -35.59
C GLN A 286 -1.44 21.99 -35.63
N ASN A 287 -1.18 21.34 -34.48
CA ASN A 287 -0.60 20.00 -34.38
C ASN A 287 -1.38 19.00 -33.47
N THR A 288 -2.56 19.39 -32.95
CA THR A 288 -3.65 18.58 -32.34
C THR A 288 -3.35 17.47 -31.30
N SER A 289 -2.18 17.42 -30.66
CA SER A 289 -1.86 16.33 -29.72
C SER A 289 -1.78 16.70 -28.24
N ALA A 290 -2.02 17.97 -27.85
CA ALA A 290 -1.84 18.43 -26.47
C ALA A 290 -3.04 19.21 -25.89
N LYS A 291 -3.31 19.01 -24.61
CA LYS A 291 -4.12 19.89 -23.75
C LYS A 291 -3.19 20.89 -23.05
N VAL A 292 -3.63 22.13 -22.86
CA VAL A 292 -2.87 23.18 -22.18
C VAL A 292 -3.63 23.70 -20.98
N VAL A 293 -2.95 23.80 -19.85
CA VAL A 293 -3.50 24.31 -18.59
C VAL A 293 -2.50 25.24 -17.91
N GLY A 294 -2.97 26.13 -17.04
CA GLY A 294 -2.14 26.97 -16.21
C GLY A 294 -2.15 26.51 -14.76
N VAL A 295 -0.99 26.54 -14.09
CA VAL A 295 -0.84 26.21 -12.68
C VAL A 295 -1.37 27.35 -11.82
N VAL A 296 -2.37 27.05 -11.00
CA VAL A 296 -3.06 27.96 -10.08
C VAL A 296 -2.44 27.88 -8.68
N ASP A 297 -2.19 26.66 -8.20
CA ASP A 297 -1.50 26.41 -6.93
C ASP A 297 -0.84 25.02 -6.95
N ILE A 298 0.12 24.81 -6.07
CA ILE A 298 0.71 23.50 -5.77
C ILE A 298 0.12 23.11 -4.42
N ILE A 299 -0.78 22.12 -4.41
CA ILE A 299 -1.69 21.90 -3.28
C ILE A 299 -1.29 20.77 -2.34
N THR A 300 -0.30 19.96 -2.73
CA THR A 300 0.32 18.94 -1.88
C THR A 300 1.60 19.46 -1.24
N GLU A 301 1.87 19.01 -0.02
CA GLU A 301 3.16 19.28 0.65
C GLU A 301 4.34 18.65 -0.11
N PRO A 302 5.58 19.18 0.00
CA PRO A 302 6.73 18.69 -0.76
C PRO A 302 7.05 17.20 -0.58
N ALA A 303 6.70 16.63 0.57
CA ALA A 303 6.91 15.21 0.88
C ALA A 303 5.73 14.31 0.49
N MET A 304 4.59 14.89 0.07
CA MET A 304 3.45 14.12 -0.41
C MET A 304 3.63 13.73 -1.88
N GLN A 305 3.07 12.58 -2.24
CA GLN A 305 3.00 12.09 -3.61
C GLN A 305 1.56 11.66 -3.90
N PRO A 306 1.03 11.89 -5.12
CA PRO A 306 1.69 12.59 -6.23
C PRO A 306 1.87 14.08 -5.95
N VAL A 307 2.73 14.75 -6.72
CA VAL A 307 2.69 16.21 -6.79
C VAL A 307 1.35 16.58 -7.43
N ALA A 308 0.47 17.23 -6.67
CA ALA A 308 -0.82 17.69 -7.16
C ALA A 308 -0.77 19.19 -7.44
N LEU A 309 -0.98 19.53 -8.71
CA LEU A 309 -1.12 20.91 -9.16
C LEU A 309 -2.61 21.19 -9.34
N LEU A 310 -3.11 22.23 -8.66
CA LEU A 310 -4.39 22.82 -9.03
C LEU A 310 -4.16 23.59 -10.33
N VAL A 311 -4.91 23.24 -11.36
CA VAL A 311 -4.77 23.85 -12.69
C VAL A 311 -6.10 24.38 -13.19
N SER A 312 -6.05 25.34 -14.11
CA SER A 312 -7.20 25.86 -14.84
C SER A 312 -6.94 25.85 -16.34
N ASP A 313 -7.98 25.65 -17.14
CA ASP A 313 -7.95 26.00 -18.56
C ASP A 313 -8.22 27.51 -18.78
N ASP A 314 -8.34 27.93 -20.05
CA ASP A 314 -8.66 29.30 -20.46
C ASP A 314 -10.14 29.68 -20.23
N LYS A 315 -10.98 28.73 -19.79
CA LYS A 315 -12.41 28.91 -19.53
C LYS A 315 -12.76 28.83 -18.03
N GLU A 316 -11.75 28.92 -17.17
CA GLU A 316 -11.89 28.82 -15.70
C GLU A 316 -12.41 27.46 -15.22
N ASN A 317 -12.21 26.38 -16.00
CA ASN A 317 -12.47 25.03 -15.52
C ASN A 317 -11.27 24.53 -14.72
N PHE A 318 -11.49 24.27 -13.44
CA PHE A 318 -10.46 23.81 -12.52
C PHE A 318 -10.37 22.27 -12.49
N GLY A 319 -9.15 21.78 -12.31
CA GLY A 319 -8.86 20.36 -12.13
C GLY A 319 -7.51 20.13 -11.44
N LEU A 320 -7.17 18.87 -11.23
CA LEU A 320 -5.88 18.47 -10.69
C LEU A 320 -5.02 17.82 -11.77
N LEU A 321 -3.78 18.27 -11.88
CA LEU A 321 -2.74 17.56 -12.62
C LEU A 321 -1.88 16.79 -11.61
N LEU A 322 -1.90 15.47 -11.69
CA LEU A 322 -1.29 14.56 -10.73
C LEU A 322 -0.03 13.94 -11.34
N LEU A 323 1.12 14.23 -10.74
CA LEU A 323 2.43 13.87 -11.27
C LEU A 323 3.22 13.04 -10.27
N HIS A 324 3.52 11.80 -10.62
CA HIS A 324 4.41 10.92 -9.84
C HIS A 324 5.87 11.11 -10.23
N GLU A 325 6.78 10.69 -9.36
CA GLU A 325 8.22 10.60 -9.69
C GLU A 325 8.85 11.94 -10.13
N VAL A 326 8.32 13.05 -9.62
CA VAL A 326 8.85 14.40 -9.85
C VAL A 326 8.90 15.22 -8.58
N ARG A 327 9.82 16.19 -8.53
CA ARG A 327 9.94 17.14 -7.42
C ARG A 327 9.00 18.33 -7.63
N ALA A 328 8.20 18.66 -6.61
CA ALA A 328 7.30 19.82 -6.62
C ALA A 328 8.03 21.16 -6.89
N THR A 329 9.32 21.27 -6.54
CA THR A 329 10.14 22.48 -6.72
C THR A 329 10.36 22.89 -8.17
N HIS A 330 10.05 22.02 -9.14
CA HIS A 330 10.14 22.32 -10.57
C HIS A 330 8.86 22.96 -11.14
N PHE A 331 7.83 23.15 -10.31
CA PHE A 331 6.58 23.81 -10.69
C PHE A 331 6.40 25.10 -9.91
N LYS A 332 5.76 26.09 -10.53
CA LYS A 332 5.44 27.38 -9.93
C LYS A 332 4.04 27.83 -10.34
N ILE A 333 3.44 28.66 -9.49
CA ILE A 333 2.19 29.35 -9.83
C ILE A 333 2.41 30.17 -11.11
N GLY A 334 1.49 30.03 -12.06
CA GLY A 334 1.53 30.67 -13.36
C GLY A 334 2.35 29.96 -14.42
N ASP A 335 2.93 28.79 -14.14
CA ASP A 335 3.45 27.93 -15.20
C ASP A 335 2.33 27.48 -16.14
N VAL A 336 2.64 27.39 -17.44
CA VAL A 336 1.73 26.83 -18.44
C VAL A 336 2.22 25.44 -18.79
N ILE A 337 1.38 24.43 -18.58
CA ILE A 337 1.71 23.03 -18.82
C ILE A 337 0.92 22.54 -20.04
N ALA A 338 1.64 21.99 -21.02
CA ALA A 338 1.06 21.22 -22.11
C ALA A 338 1.30 19.73 -21.88
N TYR A 339 0.27 18.90 -22.06
CA TYR A 339 0.35 17.44 -21.88
C TYR A 339 -0.49 16.71 -22.94
N PRO A 340 -0.19 15.43 -23.25
CA PRO A 340 -0.88 14.72 -24.33
C PRO A 340 -2.39 14.60 -24.13
N VAL A 341 -3.18 14.74 -25.19
CA VAL A 341 -4.65 14.57 -25.13
C VAL A 341 -5.04 13.15 -24.70
N ALA A 342 -4.21 12.14 -25.02
CA ALA A 342 -4.38 10.75 -24.63
C ALA A 342 -4.10 10.47 -23.14
N THR A 343 -3.70 11.49 -22.37
CA THR A 343 -3.52 11.38 -20.92
C THR A 343 -4.80 10.86 -20.25
N PRO A 344 -4.71 9.85 -19.37
CA PRO A 344 -5.85 9.39 -18.59
C PRO A 344 -6.48 10.52 -17.77
N VAL A 345 -7.81 10.59 -17.78
CA VAL A 345 -8.59 11.59 -17.05
C VAL A 345 -9.74 10.90 -16.32
N GLU A 346 -9.99 11.29 -15.08
CA GLU A 346 -11.16 10.88 -14.31
C GLU A 346 -11.86 12.10 -13.70
N VAL A 347 -13.17 11.99 -13.48
CA VAL A 347 -13.94 12.98 -12.71
C VAL A 347 -14.23 12.36 -11.35
N ILE A 348 -13.68 12.96 -10.30
CA ILE A 348 -13.73 12.42 -8.94
C ILE A 348 -14.55 13.36 -8.06
N THR A 349 -15.54 12.80 -7.36
CA THR A 349 -16.26 13.50 -6.29
C THR A 349 -15.65 13.10 -4.96
N HIS A 350 -14.95 14.05 -4.34
CA HIS A 350 -14.40 13.88 -3.00
C HIS A 350 -15.46 14.19 -1.96
N ASN A 351 -15.69 13.23 -1.07
CA ASN A 351 -16.56 13.37 0.09
C ASN A 351 -15.72 13.16 1.35
N VAL A 352 -15.63 14.19 2.18
CA VAL A 352 -15.00 14.12 3.51
C VAL A 352 -16.08 14.49 4.51
N VAL A 353 -16.45 13.52 5.36
CA VAL A 353 -17.39 13.76 6.45
C VAL A 353 -16.65 14.29 7.67
N ALA A 354 -17.33 15.17 8.42
CA ALA A 354 -16.78 15.70 9.67
C ALA A 354 -16.44 14.55 10.63
N CYS A 355 -15.19 14.46 11.04
CA CYS A 355 -14.76 13.51 12.07
C CYS A 355 -13.65 14.12 12.94
N PRO A 356 -13.45 13.64 14.19
CA PRO A 356 -12.51 14.25 15.13
C PRO A 356 -11.06 14.34 14.60
N GLY A 357 -10.65 15.52 14.13
CA GLY A 357 -9.36 15.74 13.49
C GLY A 357 -9.49 16.13 12.03
N VAL A 358 -10.46 15.59 11.30
CA VAL A 358 -10.76 15.93 9.90
C VAL A 358 -11.96 16.88 9.86
N GLU A 359 -11.69 18.13 10.23
CA GLU A 359 -12.56 19.30 10.15
C GLU A 359 -13.96 19.23 10.80
N ALA A 360 -14.52 20.42 11.06
CA ALA A 360 -15.86 20.57 11.66
C ALA A 360 -16.99 20.53 10.61
N GLU A 361 -16.71 20.91 9.36
CA GLU A 361 -17.70 20.95 8.28
C GLU A 361 -17.42 19.88 7.21
N PRO A 362 -18.46 19.21 6.69
CA PRO A 362 -18.28 18.24 5.62
C PRO A 362 -17.87 18.93 4.31
N LEU A 363 -16.97 18.28 3.56
CA LEU A 363 -16.52 18.73 2.25
C LEU A 363 -17.09 17.83 1.15
N ASN A 364 -17.72 18.46 0.15
CA ASN A 364 -18.08 17.84 -1.12
C ASN A 364 -17.47 18.66 -2.26
N LEU A 365 -16.54 18.06 -3.00
CA LEU A 365 -15.81 18.74 -4.07
C LEU A 365 -15.61 17.79 -5.25
N THR A 366 -16.10 18.18 -6.43
CA THR A 366 -15.89 17.42 -7.67
C THR A 366 -14.83 18.09 -8.52
N LEU A 367 -13.80 17.34 -8.92
CA LEU A 367 -12.68 17.80 -9.73
C LEU A 367 -12.40 16.83 -10.88
N THR A 368 -11.92 17.39 -11.99
CA THR A 368 -11.32 16.57 -13.05
C THR A 368 -9.86 16.32 -12.70
N HIS A 369 -9.44 15.06 -12.68
CA HIS A 369 -8.06 14.64 -12.46
C HIS A 369 -7.44 14.19 -13.77
N ALA A 370 -6.24 14.67 -14.06
CA ALA A 370 -5.44 14.24 -15.20
C ALA A 370 -4.11 13.65 -14.70
N TYR A 371 -3.71 12.51 -15.30
CA TYR A 371 -2.56 11.71 -14.88
C TYR A 371 -1.49 11.62 -15.98
N PRO A 372 -0.88 12.74 -16.40
CA PRO A 372 0.07 12.70 -17.50
C PRO A 372 1.37 12.03 -17.07
N ASN A 373 2.05 11.37 -18.01
CA ASN A 373 3.44 10.98 -17.82
C ASN A 373 4.30 12.25 -17.74
N PRO A 374 5.04 12.50 -16.65
CA PRO A 374 5.85 13.71 -16.52
C PRO A 374 6.95 13.84 -17.58
N ARG A 375 7.40 12.74 -18.19
CA ARG A 375 8.36 12.79 -19.31
C ARG A 375 7.75 13.30 -20.62
N ALA A 376 6.42 13.35 -20.71
CA ALA A 376 5.67 13.77 -21.89
C ALA A 376 5.03 15.16 -21.73
N ILE A 377 5.23 15.84 -20.60
CA ILE A 377 4.73 17.20 -20.40
C ILE A 377 5.75 18.25 -20.82
N LEU A 378 5.25 19.42 -21.19
CA LEU A 378 6.05 20.60 -21.44
C LEU A 378 5.64 21.70 -20.45
N VAL A 379 6.57 22.18 -19.64
CA VAL A 379 6.38 23.31 -18.74
C VAL A 379 6.93 24.55 -19.42
N ASN A 380 6.07 25.54 -19.67
CA ASN A 380 6.37 26.76 -20.42
C ASN A 380 7.01 26.47 -21.80
N GLY A 381 6.60 25.36 -22.43
CA GLY A 381 7.10 24.93 -23.74
C GLY A 381 8.42 24.15 -23.72
N GLN A 382 8.96 23.86 -22.54
CA GLN A 382 10.19 23.06 -22.38
C GLN A 382 9.90 21.73 -21.67
N PRO A 383 10.57 20.63 -22.05
CA PRO A 383 10.47 19.38 -21.31
C PRO A 383 11.03 19.56 -19.89
N LEU A 384 10.54 18.75 -18.95
CA LEU A 384 11.13 18.71 -17.61
C LEU A 384 12.60 18.26 -17.71
N PRO A 385 13.54 18.90 -16.97
CA PRO A 385 14.93 18.47 -16.94
C PRO A 385 15.05 17.12 -16.22
N SER A 386 16.13 16.38 -16.50
CA SER A 386 16.41 15.09 -15.83
C SER A 386 16.45 15.22 -14.30
N SER A 387 16.90 16.36 -13.77
CA SER A 387 16.93 16.69 -12.34
C SER A 387 15.55 16.79 -11.68
N ALA A 388 14.48 16.96 -12.46
CA ALA A 388 13.11 17.00 -11.97
C ALA A 388 12.63 15.62 -11.55
N HIS A 389 13.16 14.57 -12.17
CA HIS A 389 12.72 13.20 -11.97
C HIS A 389 13.37 12.58 -10.73
N VAL A 390 12.55 11.97 -9.90
CA VAL A 390 12.95 11.27 -8.69
C VAL A 390 12.20 9.97 -8.56
N PRO A 391 12.77 8.93 -7.94
CA PRO A 391 11.99 7.79 -7.49
C PRO A 391 10.84 8.25 -6.58
N LEU A 392 9.80 7.43 -6.45
CA LEU A 392 8.68 7.71 -5.54
C LEU A 392 9.22 8.04 -4.13
N GLN A 393 9.00 9.27 -3.68
CA GLN A 393 9.46 9.76 -2.38
C GLN A 393 8.33 9.67 -1.35
N MET A 394 7.86 8.46 -1.03
CA MET A 394 6.81 8.27 -0.04
C MET A 394 7.31 7.40 1.12
N THR A 395 7.15 7.90 2.33
CA THR A 395 7.35 7.11 3.56
C THR A 395 6.05 6.40 3.93
N SER A 396 5.90 5.17 3.47
CA SER A 396 4.85 4.26 3.94
C SER A 396 5.47 2.92 4.33
N ARG A 397 4.88 2.26 5.32
CA ARG A 397 5.22 0.87 5.66
C ARG A 397 4.98 -0.11 4.49
N LEU A 398 4.30 0.33 3.43
CA LEU A 398 4.13 -0.45 2.20
C LEU A 398 5.36 -0.44 1.28
N PHE A 399 6.29 0.50 1.48
CA PHE A 399 7.51 0.65 0.67
C PHE A 399 8.79 0.35 1.47
N ALA A 400 8.64 -0.09 2.72
CA ALA A 400 9.74 -0.42 3.63
C ALA A 400 10.24 -1.86 3.45
#